data_AF-A0A933J2C8-F1
#
_entry.id   AF-A0A933J2C8-F1
#
_cell.length_a   1.000
_cell.length_b   1.000
_cell.length_c   1.000
_cell.angle_alpha   90.00
_cell.angle_beta   90.00
_cell.angle_gamma   90.00
#
_symmetry.space_group_name_H-M   'P 1'
#
loop_
_entity.id
_entity.type
_entity.pdbx_description
1 polymer ?
#
loop_
_entity_poly.entity_id
_entity_poly.type
_entity_poly.pdbx_seq_one_letter_code
_entity_poly.pdbx_strand_id
1 'polypeptide(L)'
;MDIVLLIHSLMRFAILPVAVVGIIMTLIALVQRKSPASLDQTVSSIFLGLYDLQVLLGLLIILLGGLTNAIHPVVMFAGAIVAHGLQAMSKRAIGANIHTLRLLMYLATLAIIVVGLAVINRLFL
;
A
#
# COMPACT_ATOMS: atom_id res chain seq x y z
N MET A 1 -15.14 -17.11 10.10
CA MET A 1 -14.20 -16.84 8.99
C MET A 1 -14.73 -15.74 8.08
N ASP A 2 -16.03 -15.73 7.79
CA ASP A 2 -16.66 -14.83 6.81
C ASP A 2 -16.47 -13.34 7.10
N ILE A 3 -16.54 -12.94 8.38
CA ILE A 3 -16.32 -11.53 8.76
C ILE A 3 -14.88 -11.06 8.49
N VAL A 4 -13.88 -11.92 8.71
CA VAL A 4 -12.46 -11.58 8.48
C VAL A 4 -12.20 -11.45 6.98
N LEU A 5 -12.75 -12.37 6.19
CA LEU A 5 -12.69 -12.32 4.72
C LEU A 5 -13.38 -11.06 4.17
N LEU A 6 -14.54 -10.71 4.70
CA LEU A 6 -15.26 -9.50 4.34
C LEU A 6 -14.42 -8.24 4.62
N ILE A 7 -13.89 -8.11 5.84
CA ILE A 7 -13.05 -6.95 6.21
C ILE A 7 -11.78 -6.92 5.35
N HIS A 8 -11.12 -8.04 5.12
CA HIS A 8 -9.93 -8.13 4.26
C HIS A 8 -10.23 -7.66 2.83
N SER A 9 -11.39 -8.05 2.28
CA SER A 9 -11.86 -7.59 0.97
C SER A 9 -12.13 -6.08 0.97
N LEU A 10 -12.82 -5.55 1.99
CA LEU A 10 -13.08 -4.12 2.13
C LEU A 10 -11.79 -3.30 2.24
N MET A 11 -10.76 -3.80 2.94
CA MET A 11 -9.46 -3.11 3.06
C MET A 11 -8.80 -2.91 1.71
N ARG A 12 -8.85 -3.90 0.81
CA ARG A 12 -8.34 -3.75 -0.57
C ARG A 12 -9.00 -2.56 -1.28
N PHE A 13 -10.31 -2.41 -1.16
CA PHE A 13 -11.04 -1.30 -1.76
C PHE A 13 -10.78 0.04 -1.06
N ALA A 14 -10.45 0.05 0.23
CA ALA A 14 -10.09 1.27 0.96
C ALA A 14 -8.67 1.77 0.62
N ILE A 15 -7.72 0.86 0.36
CA ILE A 15 -6.33 1.22 0.03
C ILE A 15 -6.24 1.95 -1.31
N LEU A 16 -7.02 1.52 -2.30
CA LEU A 16 -7.03 2.09 -3.65
C LEU A 16 -7.27 3.62 -3.69
N PRO A 17 -8.36 4.17 -3.14
CA PRO A 17 -8.61 5.61 -3.16
C PRO A 17 -7.57 6.37 -2.34
N VAL A 18 -7.09 5.84 -1.20
CA VAL A 18 -6.04 6.50 -0.41
C VAL A 18 -4.74 6.58 -1.20
N ALA A 19 -4.38 5.53 -1.94
CA ALA A 19 -3.22 5.55 -2.84
C ALA A 19 -3.37 6.61 -3.93
N VAL A 20 -4.56 6.72 -4.55
CA VAL A 20 -4.84 7.74 -5.57
C VAL A 20 -4.70 9.15 -5.01
N VAL A 21 -5.29 9.43 -3.84
CA VAL A 21 -5.16 10.72 -3.15
C VAL A 21 -3.68 11.02 -2.86
N GLY A 22 -2.96 10.03 -2.32
CA GLY A 22 -1.52 10.13 -2.07
C GLY A 22 -0.72 10.48 -3.32
N ILE A 23 -0.95 9.77 -4.44
CA ILE A 23 -0.29 10.02 -5.72
C ILE A 23 -0.56 11.45 -6.20
N ILE A 24 -1.82 11.88 -6.23
CA ILE A 24 -2.20 13.23 -6.70
C ILE A 24 -1.52 14.31 -5.84
N MET A 25 -1.61 14.19 -4.52
CA MET A 25 -1.00 15.16 -3.61
C MET A 25 0.52 15.22 -3.78
N THR A 26 1.17 14.07 -3.88
CA THR A 26 2.63 14.00 -4.02
C THR A 26 3.09 14.56 -5.37
N LEU A 27 2.33 14.33 -6.45
CA LEU A 27 2.57 14.93 -7.77
C LEU A 27 2.44 16.45 -7.73
N ILE A 28 1.38 16.98 -7.09
CA ILE A 28 1.20 18.42 -6.92
C ILE A 28 2.38 19.01 -6.13
N ALA A 29 2.78 18.38 -5.03
CA ALA A 29 3.90 18.83 -4.21
C ALA A 29 5.23 18.81 -4.96
N LEU A 30 5.45 17.80 -5.82
CA LEU A 30 6.63 17.68 -6.68
C LEU A 30 6.68 18.80 -7.73
N VAL A 31 5.57 19.07 -8.41
CA VAL A 31 5.46 20.15 -9.42
C VAL A 31 5.64 21.52 -8.77
N GLN A 32 5.02 21.74 -7.62
CA GLN A 32 5.10 23.03 -6.90
C GLN A 32 6.40 23.19 -6.10
N ARG A 33 7.27 22.17 -6.07
CA ARG A 33 8.51 22.13 -5.27
C ARG A 33 8.30 22.53 -3.80
N LYS A 34 7.13 22.17 -3.26
CA LYS A 34 6.75 22.52 -1.88
C LYS A 34 7.49 21.67 -0.87
N SER A 35 7.70 22.19 0.32
CA SER A 35 8.13 21.38 1.47
C SER A 35 7.03 20.39 1.85
N PRO A 36 7.38 19.19 2.38
CA PRO A 36 6.40 18.21 2.82
C PRO A 36 5.45 18.79 3.87
N ALA A 37 4.14 18.72 3.59
CA ALA A 37 3.12 19.17 4.52
C ALA A 37 2.74 18.07 5.52
N SER A 38 2.15 18.46 6.65
CA SER A 38 1.59 17.52 7.62
C SER A 38 0.52 16.61 6.99
N LEU A 39 -0.26 17.14 6.05
CA LEU A 39 -1.27 16.36 5.33
C LEU A 39 -0.64 15.24 4.48
N ASP A 40 0.51 15.48 3.83
CA ASP A 40 1.22 14.45 3.06
C ASP A 40 1.65 13.28 3.97
N GLN A 41 2.05 13.60 5.20
CA GLN A 41 2.46 12.62 6.19
C GLN A 41 1.27 11.85 6.75
N THR A 42 0.14 12.51 6.97
CA THR A 42 -1.12 11.85 7.36
C THR A 42 -1.58 10.87 6.31
N VAL A 43 -1.66 11.27 5.04
CA VAL A 43 -2.09 10.38 3.95
C VAL A 43 -1.16 9.18 3.81
N SER A 44 0.16 9.39 3.88
CA SER A 44 1.14 8.30 3.85
C SER A 44 0.98 7.33 5.02
N SER A 45 0.62 7.85 6.20
CA SER A 45 0.44 7.03 7.40
C SER A 45 -0.88 6.24 7.35
N ILE A 46 -1.96 6.84 6.82
CA ILE A 46 -3.23 6.14 6.58
C ILE A 46 -3.03 5.03 5.55
N PHE A 47 -2.33 5.31 4.44
CA PHE A 47 -2.04 4.30 3.42
C PHE A 47 -1.29 3.10 4.00
N LEU A 48 -0.19 3.34 4.72
CA LEU A 48 0.59 2.27 5.37
C LEU A 48 -0.24 1.52 6.40
N GLY A 49 -0.98 2.22 7.24
CA GLY A 49 -1.83 1.57 8.25
C GLY A 49 -2.92 0.68 7.65
N LEU A 50 -3.57 1.12 6.57
CA LEU A 50 -4.55 0.30 5.85
C LEU A 50 -3.90 -0.92 5.19
N TYR A 51 -2.72 -0.73 4.58
CA TYR A 51 -1.97 -1.80 3.95
C TYR A 51 -1.52 -2.85 4.98
N ASP A 52 -0.98 -2.40 6.12
CA ASP A 52 -0.56 -3.27 7.23
C ASP A 52 -1.75 -4.05 7.81
N LEU A 53 -2.91 -3.40 7.94
CA LEU A 53 -4.13 -4.07 8.37
C LEU A 53 -4.58 -5.13 7.36
N GLN A 54 -4.48 -4.85 6.05
CA GLN A 54 -4.78 -5.85 5.01
C GLN A 54 -3.84 -7.06 5.12
N VAL A 55 -2.53 -6.84 5.30
CA VAL A 55 -1.52 -7.89 5.51
C VAL A 55 -1.81 -8.71 6.76
N LEU A 56 -2.13 -8.05 7.88
CA LEU A 56 -2.45 -8.72 9.14
C LEU A 56 -3.71 -9.60 9.00
N LEU A 57 -4.76 -9.09 8.35
CA LEU A 57 -5.98 -9.87 8.10
C LEU A 57 -5.71 -11.05 7.16
N GLY A 58 -4.86 -10.85 6.13
CA GLY A 58 -4.44 -11.93 5.23
C GLY A 58 -3.68 -13.03 5.99
N LEU A 59 -2.77 -12.66 6.88
CA LEU A 59 -2.08 -13.59 7.76
C LEU A 59 -3.06 -14.34 8.68
N LEU A 60 -4.03 -13.63 9.27
CA LEU A 60 -5.04 -14.24 10.13
C LEU A 60 -5.90 -15.26 9.38
N ILE A 61 -6.28 -14.97 8.12
CA ILE A 61 -7.00 -15.92 7.26
C ILE A 61 -6.17 -17.17 7.03
N ILE A 62 -4.87 -17.05 6.77
CA ILE A 62 -3.97 -18.19 6.57
C ILE A 62 -3.83 -19.02 7.85
N LEU A 63 -3.66 -18.37 9.00
CA LEU A 63 -3.51 -19.06 10.28
C LEU A 63 -4.76 -19.82 10.70
N LEU A 64 -5.95 -19.29 10.39
CA LEU A 64 -7.21 -19.90 10.78
C LEU A 64 -7.79 -20.85 9.72
N GLY A 65 -7.53 -20.60 8.43
CA GLY A 65 -8.14 -21.30 7.30
C GLY A 65 -7.15 -22.14 6.47
N GLY A 66 -5.86 -22.07 6.77
CA GLY A 66 -4.80 -22.73 6.02
C GLY A 66 -4.33 -21.95 4.79
N LEU A 67 -3.17 -22.34 4.27
CA LEU A 67 -2.58 -21.74 3.08
C LEU A 67 -3.15 -22.39 1.82
N THR A 68 -4.03 -21.68 1.11
CA THR A 68 -4.64 -22.18 -0.14
C THR A 68 -3.86 -21.75 -1.40
N ASN A 69 -3.17 -20.62 -1.34
CA ASN A 69 -2.32 -20.13 -2.43
C ASN A 69 -1.11 -19.39 -1.84
N ALA A 70 0.09 -19.93 -2.05
CA ALA A 70 1.33 -19.37 -1.53
C ALA A 70 1.73 -18.04 -2.18
N ILE A 71 1.30 -17.76 -3.41
CA ILE A 71 1.65 -16.52 -4.12
C ILE A 71 0.96 -15.32 -3.46
N HIS A 72 -0.25 -15.50 -2.94
CA HIS A 72 -1.03 -14.42 -2.33
C HIS A 72 -0.30 -13.73 -1.16
N PRO A 73 0.11 -14.42 -0.08
CA PRO A 73 0.87 -13.78 0.99
C PRO A 73 2.23 -13.26 0.51
N VAL A 74 2.91 -13.93 -0.42
CA VAL A 74 4.22 -13.49 -0.92
C VAL A 74 4.11 -12.10 -1.56
N VAL A 75 3.12 -11.86 -2.42
CA VAL A 75 2.88 -10.55 -3.02
C VAL A 75 2.56 -9.51 -1.95
N MET A 76 1.71 -9.85 -0.97
CA MET A 76 1.34 -8.93 0.10
C MET A 76 2.56 -8.50 0.95
N PHE A 77 3.40 -9.45 1.34
CA PHE A 77 4.62 -9.15 2.09
C PHE A 77 5.63 -8.38 1.24
N ALA A 78 5.78 -8.70 -0.05
CA ALA A 78 6.64 -7.95 -0.95
C ALA A 78 6.20 -6.47 -1.04
N GLY A 79 4.89 -6.22 -1.17
CA GLY A 79 4.36 -4.85 -1.16
C GLY A 79 4.58 -4.15 0.19
N ALA A 80 4.46 -4.86 1.31
CA ALA A 80 4.71 -4.29 2.64
C ALA A 80 6.17 -3.84 2.80
N ILE A 81 7.11 -4.71 2.38
CA ILE A 81 8.54 -4.42 2.41
C ILE A 81 8.85 -3.18 1.57
N VAL A 82 8.29 -3.10 0.36
CA VAL A 82 8.49 -1.95 -0.54
C VAL A 82 7.89 -0.67 0.06
N ALA A 83 6.68 -0.73 0.59
CA ALA A 83 5.99 0.42 1.17
C ALA A 83 6.77 0.98 2.38
N HIS A 84 7.15 0.12 3.33
CA HIS A 84 7.91 0.52 4.52
C HIS A 84 9.33 0.96 4.18
N GLY A 85 10.00 0.29 3.24
CA GLY A 85 11.33 0.64 2.78
C GLY A 85 11.38 2.05 2.17
N LEU A 86 10.48 2.33 1.22
CA LEU A 86 10.39 3.65 0.59
C LEU A 86 9.93 4.74 1.57
N GLN A 87 9.03 4.42 2.50
CA GLN A 87 8.67 5.34 3.56
C GLN A 87 9.86 5.66 4.47
N ALA A 88 10.64 4.66 4.89
CA ALA A 88 11.82 4.85 5.72
C ALA A 88 12.90 5.68 5.02
N MET A 89 13.09 5.47 3.71
CA MET A 89 13.96 6.31 2.88
C MET A 89 13.44 7.74 2.78
N SER A 90 12.12 7.93 2.60
CA SER A 90 11.52 9.26 2.48
C SER A 90 11.69 10.10 3.76
N LYS A 91 11.65 9.46 4.93
CA LYS A 91 11.89 10.12 6.23
C LYS A 91 13.32 10.61 6.42
N ARG A 92 14.27 10.06 5.65
CA ARG A 92 15.69 10.44 5.68
C ARG A 92 16.08 11.37 4.51
N ALA A 93 15.21 11.50 3.51
CA ALA A 93 15.47 12.30 2.33
C ALA A 93 15.29 13.81 2.62
N ILE A 94 15.90 14.63 1.77
CA ILE A 94 15.86 16.09 1.84
C ILE A 94 15.38 16.63 0.48
N GLY A 95 14.58 17.70 0.51
CA GLY A 95 14.11 18.38 -0.70
C GLY A 95 13.17 17.52 -1.56
N ALA A 96 13.32 17.61 -2.89
CA ALA A 96 12.43 16.95 -3.85
C ALA A 96 12.48 15.40 -3.80
N ASN A 97 13.54 14.83 -3.23
CA ASN A 97 13.68 13.38 -3.08
C ASN A 97 12.61 12.79 -2.15
N ILE A 98 12.09 13.56 -1.18
CA ILE A 98 11.03 13.10 -0.27
C ILE A 98 9.77 12.77 -1.07
N HIS A 99 9.36 13.68 -1.96
CA HIS A 99 8.17 13.51 -2.81
C HIS A 99 8.36 12.40 -3.83
N THR A 100 9.55 12.29 -4.41
CA THR A 100 9.87 11.22 -5.35
C THR A 100 9.76 9.84 -4.67
N LEU A 101 10.33 9.69 -3.48
CA LEU A 101 10.27 8.43 -2.72
C LEU A 101 8.85 8.09 -2.25
N ARG A 102 8.06 9.09 -1.82
CA ARG A 102 6.64 8.87 -1.47
C ARG A 102 5.80 8.52 -2.69
N LEU A 103 6.04 9.15 -3.83
CA LEU A 103 5.37 8.79 -5.07
C LEU A 103 5.69 7.35 -5.48
N LEU A 104 6.97 6.97 -5.41
CA LEU A 104 7.39 5.59 -5.63
C LEU A 104 6.76 4.62 -4.62
N MET A 105 6.62 5.02 -3.35
CA MET A 105 5.96 4.20 -2.33
C MET A 105 4.53 3.84 -2.77
N TYR A 106 3.73 4.82 -3.19
CA TYR A 106 2.37 4.56 -3.67
C TYR A 106 2.37 3.74 -4.96
N LEU A 107 3.12 4.16 -5.98
CA LEU A 107 3.11 3.54 -7.31
C LEU A 107 3.65 2.11 -7.30
N ALA A 108 4.78 1.86 -6.65
CA ALA A 108 5.39 0.54 -6.59
C ALA A 108 4.53 -0.44 -5.79
N THR A 109 3.99 0.00 -4.64
CA THR A 109 3.09 -0.83 -3.83
C THR A 109 1.81 -1.14 -4.61
N LEU A 110 1.23 -0.15 -5.30
CA LEU A 110 0.03 -0.35 -6.12
C LEU A 110 0.29 -1.30 -7.30
N ALA A 111 1.44 -1.15 -7.97
CA ALA A 111 1.83 -2.06 -9.04
C ALA A 111 1.96 -3.50 -8.55
N ILE A 112 2.55 -3.72 -7.37
CA ILE A 112 2.65 -5.06 -6.76
C ILE A 112 1.26 -5.61 -6.46
N ILE A 113 0.34 -4.81 -5.91
CA ILE A 113 -1.05 -5.22 -5.65
C ILE A 113 -1.73 -5.64 -6.96
N VAL A 114 -1.68 -4.80 -7.99
CA VAL A 114 -2.34 -5.05 -9.28
C VAL A 114 -1.77 -6.28 -9.98
N VAL A 115 -0.44 -6.42 -10.03
CA VAL A 115 0.23 -7.59 -10.61
C VAL A 115 -0.11 -8.85 -9.82
N GLY A 116 -0.10 -8.79 -8.49
CA GLY A 116 -0.50 -9.93 -7.67
C GLY A 116 -1.94 -10.37 -7.91
N LEU A 117 -2.87 -9.43 -8.03
CA LEU A 117 -4.26 -9.73 -8.39
C LEU A 117 -4.37 -10.36 -9.77
N ALA A 118 -3.56 -9.92 -10.73
CA ALA A 118 -3.50 -10.49 -12.07
C ALA A 118 -3.01 -11.94 -12.06
N VAL A 119 -1.89 -12.19 -11.36
CA VAL A 119 -1.28 -13.52 -11.25
C VAL A 119 -2.20 -14.51 -10.55
N ILE A 120 -3.00 -14.04 -9.59
CA ILE A 120 -3.94 -14.87 -8.83
C ILE A 120 -5.31 -14.96 -9.54
N ASN A 121 -5.43 -14.40 -10.76
CA ASN A 121 -6.64 -14.37 -11.58
C ASN A 121 -7.87 -13.78 -10.85
N ARG A 122 -7.64 -12.78 -9.99
CA ARG A 122 -8.66 -12.09 -9.18
C ARG A 122 -8.76 -10.60 -9.48
N LEU A 123 -8.34 -10.21 -10.69
CA LEU A 123 -8.45 -8.83 -11.16
C LEU A 123 -9.92 -8.36 -11.25
N PHE A 124 -10.86 -9.27 -11.52
CA PHE A 124 -12.27 -8.93 -11.77
C PHE A 124 -13.29 -9.59 -10.82
N LEU A 125 -12.88 -10.47 -9.90
CA LEU A 125 -13.79 -11.22 -9.00
C LEU A 125 -13.16 -11.54 -7.64
#